data_AF-A0A847V8J3-F1
#
_entry.id   AF-A0A847V8J3-F1
#
_cell.length_a   1.000
_cell.length_b   1.000
_cell.length_c   1.000
_cell.angle_alpha   90.00
_cell.angle_beta   90.00
_cell.angle_gamma   90.00
#
_symmetry.space_group_name_H-M   'P 1'
#
loop_
_entity.id
_entity.type
_entity.pdbx_description
1 polymer ?
#
loop_
_entity_poly.entity_id
_entity_poly.type
_entity_poly.pdbx_seq_one_letter_code
_entity_poly.pdbx_strand_id
1 'polypeptide(L)'
;MDARAAYRTARGRPGETRGSTEARQLLARARSSLALARSNGRGILVEDLIALAHQAVERAVRAVAVAAGVPAPPGETAGGLIAALWNAGVPVPDRLNRAASHFSGWDEDEPVRIEQYYESVLVATEAIRFAEQQVCS
;
A
#
# COMPACT_ATOMS: atom_id res chain seq x y z
N MET A 1 3.38 29.31 8.61
CA MET A 1 2.64 28.11 8.20
C MET A 1 2.52 27.20 9.42
N ASP A 2 1.30 26.84 9.82
CA ASP A 2 1.09 25.93 10.94
C ASP A 2 1.52 24.52 10.52
N ALA A 3 2.57 23.97 11.14
CA ALA A 3 3.07 22.63 10.85
C ALA A 3 1.99 21.55 11.07
N ARG A 4 0.98 21.81 11.93
CA ARG A 4 -0.14 20.87 12.12
C ARG A 4 -1.08 20.77 10.92
N ALA A 5 -1.15 21.80 10.08
CA ALA A 5 -1.92 21.75 8.84
C ALA A 5 -1.25 20.86 7.77
N ALA A 6 0.07 20.67 7.85
CA ALA A 6 0.85 19.86 6.90
C ALA A 6 0.76 18.35 7.19
N TYR A 7 0.51 17.94 8.44
CA TYR A 7 0.53 16.54 8.86
C TYR A 7 -0.84 16.03 9.30
N ARG A 8 -1.42 15.12 8.50
CA ARG A 8 -2.70 14.48 8.82
C ARG A 8 -2.48 13.25 9.71
N THR A 9 -2.97 13.29 10.94
CA THR A 9 -2.94 12.11 11.84
C THR A 9 -4.25 11.33 11.70
N ALA A 10 -4.16 10.03 11.40
CA ALA A 10 -5.33 9.15 11.42
C ALA A 10 -5.68 8.82 12.88
N ARG A 11 -6.66 9.54 13.46
CA ARG A 11 -7.28 9.17 14.74
C ARG A 11 -8.53 8.32 14.52
N GLY A 12 -8.77 7.39 15.44
CA GLY A 12 -10.00 6.59 15.51
C GLY A 12 -11.24 7.48 15.74
N ARG A 13 -12.40 7.08 15.21
CA ARG A 13 -13.67 7.74 15.54
C ARG A 13 -14.26 7.11 16.82
N PRO A 14 -15.05 7.86 17.60
CA PRO A 14 -15.74 7.29 18.76
C PRO A 14 -16.65 6.13 18.35
N GLY A 15 -16.59 4.99 19.07
CA GLY A 15 -17.43 3.81 18.82
C GLY A 15 -16.91 2.83 17.77
N GLU A 16 -15.73 3.08 17.20
CA GLU A 16 -15.17 2.26 16.12
C GLU A 16 -14.41 1.03 16.63
N THR A 17 -14.52 -0.09 15.93
CA THR A 17 -13.78 -1.30 16.29
C THR A 17 -12.27 -1.09 16.11
N ARG A 18 -11.47 -1.84 16.89
CA ARG A 18 -10.01 -1.80 16.78
C ARG A 18 -9.53 -2.09 15.35
N GLY A 19 -10.14 -3.09 14.70
CA GLY A 19 -9.82 -3.47 13.31
C GLY A 19 -10.11 -2.34 12.31
N SER A 20 -11.27 -1.69 12.41
CA SER A 20 -11.61 -0.57 11.52
C SER A 20 -10.69 0.65 11.70
N THR A 21 -10.28 0.93 12.95
CA THR A 21 -9.29 1.98 13.23
C THR A 21 -7.91 1.63 12.65
N GLU A 22 -7.46 0.38 12.83
CA GLU A 22 -6.19 -0.09 12.30
C GLU A 22 -6.15 -0.07 10.77
N ALA A 23 -7.21 -0.53 10.11
CA ALA A 23 -7.35 -0.49 8.65
C ALA A 23 -7.22 0.95 8.11
N ARG A 24 -7.90 1.93 8.74
CA ARG A 24 -7.77 3.34 8.32
C ARG A 24 -6.38 3.92 8.55
N GLN A 25 -5.69 3.53 9.63
CA GLN A 25 -4.30 3.95 9.86
C GLN A 25 -3.36 3.37 8.81
N LEU A 26 -3.52 2.10 8.45
CA LEU A 26 -2.76 1.44 7.39
C LEU A 26 -3.00 2.13 6.04
N LEU A 27 -4.25 2.43 5.69
CA LEU A 27 -4.59 3.18 4.47
C LEU A 27 -4.00 4.59 4.46
N ALA A 28 -4.00 5.30 5.59
CA ALA A 28 -3.36 6.60 5.71
C ALA A 28 -1.83 6.52 5.48
N ARG A 29 -1.18 5.50 6.04
CA ARG A 29 0.25 5.25 5.81
C ARG A 29 0.53 4.86 4.37
N ALA A 30 -0.32 4.05 3.74
CA ALA A 30 -0.21 3.71 2.31
C ALA A 30 -0.22 4.96 1.43
N ARG A 31 -1.17 5.88 1.66
CA ARG A 31 -1.25 7.18 0.96
C ARG A 31 0.01 8.02 1.17
N SER A 32 0.53 8.06 2.40
CA SER A 32 1.79 8.76 2.69
C SER A 32 2.96 8.18 1.89
N SER A 33 3.05 6.85 1.80
CA SER A 33 4.12 6.19 1.04
C SER A 33 4.01 6.45 -0.45
N LEU A 34 2.82 6.39 -1.04
CA LEU A 34 2.63 6.76 -2.45
C LEU A 34 2.97 8.23 -2.71
N ALA A 35 2.64 9.13 -1.78
CA ALA A 35 2.99 10.54 -1.92
C ALA A 35 4.52 10.74 -1.94
N LEU A 36 5.25 10.04 -1.08
CA LEU A 36 6.72 10.05 -1.07
C LEU A 36 7.31 9.37 -2.31
N ALA A 37 6.75 8.24 -2.75
CA ALA A 37 7.16 7.54 -3.96
C ALA A 37 7.03 8.42 -5.21
N ARG A 38 6.07 9.34 -5.24
CA ARG A 38 5.87 10.29 -6.34
C ARG A 38 6.71 11.56 -6.21
N SER A 39 7.50 11.70 -5.15
CA SER A 39 8.38 12.85 -4.98
C SER A 39 9.43 12.89 -6.09
N ASN A 40 9.92 14.09 -6.37
CA ASN A 40 10.98 14.31 -7.34
C ASN A 40 11.96 15.34 -6.78
N GLY A 41 13.22 15.26 -7.20
CA GLY A 41 14.28 16.10 -6.67
C GLY A 41 15.67 15.60 -7.07
N ARG A 42 16.65 16.49 -6.99
CA ARG A 42 18.05 16.11 -7.21
C ARG A 42 18.53 15.23 -6.05
N GLY A 43 19.23 14.15 -6.38
CA GLY A 43 19.79 13.22 -5.39
C GLY A 43 18.81 12.18 -4.84
N ILE A 44 17.57 12.13 -5.35
CA ILE A 44 16.63 11.05 -5.04
C ILE A 44 16.98 9.83 -5.90
N LEU A 45 17.16 8.69 -5.25
CA LEU A 45 17.39 7.41 -5.91
C LEU A 45 16.04 6.79 -6.31
N VAL A 46 15.97 6.23 -7.51
CA VAL A 46 14.72 5.65 -8.04
C VAL A 46 14.35 4.40 -7.25
N GLU A 47 15.36 3.68 -6.76
CA GLU A 47 15.30 2.53 -5.87
C GLU A 47 14.49 2.85 -4.60
N ASP A 48 14.78 3.97 -3.95
CA ASP A 48 14.06 4.43 -2.76
C ASP A 48 12.58 4.72 -3.07
N LEU A 49 12.30 5.30 -4.23
CA LEU A 49 10.94 5.58 -4.67
C LEU A 49 10.15 4.30 -4.96
N ILE A 50 10.79 3.28 -5.54
CA ILE A 50 10.20 1.95 -5.76
C ILE A 50 9.90 1.27 -4.43
N ALA A 51 10.85 1.27 -3.49
CA ALA A 51 10.64 0.71 -2.16
C ALA A 51 9.44 1.37 -1.45
N LEU A 52 9.30 2.70 -1.57
CA LEU A 52 8.14 3.43 -1.06
C LEU A 52 6.83 3.03 -1.77
N ALA A 53 6.85 2.79 -3.08
CA ALA A 53 5.70 2.29 -3.82
C ALA A 53 5.31 0.87 -3.37
N HIS A 54 6.27 -0.03 -3.15
CA HIS A 54 6.01 -1.38 -2.62
C HIS A 54 5.35 -1.32 -1.25
N GLN A 55 5.91 -0.51 -0.34
CA GLN A 55 5.32 -0.30 0.99
C GLN A 55 3.91 0.30 0.92
N ALA A 56 3.62 1.15 -0.07
CA ALA A 56 2.28 1.67 -0.28
C ALA A 56 1.30 0.55 -0.64
N VAL A 57 1.69 -0.37 -1.53
CA VAL A 57 0.88 -1.55 -1.90
C VAL A 57 0.64 -2.43 -0.68
N GLU A 58 1.69 -2.83 0.02
CA GLU A 58 1.57 -3.73 1.19
C GLU A 58 0.64 -3.16 2.25
N ARG A 59 0.80 -1.87 2.58
CA ARG A 59 -0.05 -1.20 3.57
C ARG A 59 -1.50 -1.10 3.11
N ALA A 60 -1.73 -0.83 1.82
CA ALA A 60 -3.08 -0.77 1.26
C ALA A 60 -3.77 -2.14 1.30
N VAL A 61 -3.12 -3.19 0.82
CA VAL A 61 -3.68 -4.56 0.83
C VAL A 61 -3.88 -5.05 2.26
N ARG A 62 -2.94 -4.77 3.17
CA ARG A 62 -3.08 -5.09 4.60
C ARG A 62 -4.26 -4.36 5.24
N ALA A 63 -4.51 -3.11 4.85
CA ALA A 63 -5.69 -2.38 5.32
C ALA A 63 -6.99 -3.10 4.94
N VAL A 64 -7.07 -3.64 3.71
CA VAL A 64 -8.21 -4.45 3.25
C VAL A 64 -8.33 -5.73 4.06
N ALA A 65 -7.23 -6.47 4.25
CA ALA A 65 -7.24 -7.71 5.04
C ALA A 65 -7.74 -7.47 6.46
N VAL A 66 -7.24 -6.43 7.13
CA VAL A 66 -7.68 -6.04 8.47
C VAL A 66 -9.17 -5.63 8.49
N ALA A 67 -9.64 -4.86 7.49
CA ALA A 67 -11.04 -4.48 7.39
C ALA A 67 -11.98 -5.68 7.16
N ALA A 68 -11.52 -6.68 6.38
CA ALA A 68 -12.25 -7.91 6.09
C ALA A 68 -12.13 -8.98 7.20
N GLY A 69 -11.38 -8.71 8.27
CA GLY A 69 -11.13 -9.69 9.34
C GLY A 69 -10.23 -10.86 8.92
N VAL A 70 -9.48 -10.71 7.83
CA VAL A 70 -8.54 -11.71 7.31
C VAL A 70 -7.21 -11.57 8.06
N PRO A 71 -6.63 -12.67 8.60
CA PRO A 71 -5.32 -12.63 9.24
C PRO A 71 -4.24 -12.08 8.31
N ALA A 72 -3.48 -11.09 8.79
CA ALA A 72 -2.42 -10.43 8.04
C ALA A 72 -1.14 -10.34 8.89
N PRO A 73 -0.33 -11.41 8.95
CA PRO A 73 0.82 -11.46 9.84
C PRO A 73 1.85 -10.35 9.52
N PRO A 74 2.60 -9.85 10.52
CA PRO A 74 3.70 -8.92 10.30
C PRO A 74 4.72 -9.49 9.30
N GLY A 75 5.22 -8.67 8.39
CA GLY A 75 6.22 -9.09 7.39
C GLY A 75 5.66 -9.83 6.17
N GLU A 76 4.35 -10.13 6.14
CA GLU A 76 3.73 -10.71 4.95
C GLU A 76 3.83 -9.78 3.74
N THR A 77 4.23 -10.37 2.60
CA THR A 77 4.39 -9.67 1.32
C THR A 77 3.04 -9.29 0.72
N ALA A 78 3.02 -8.35 -0.23
CA ALA A 78 1.81 -8.01 -0.97
C ALA A 78 1.16 -9.25 -1.64
N GLY A 79 1.96 -10.14 -2.22
CA GLY A 79 1.49 -11.37 -2.84
C GLY A 79 0.82 -12.32 -1.84
N GLY A 80 1.45 -12.53 -0.68
CA GLY A 80 0.87 -13.35 0.40
C GLY A 80 -0.44 -12.79 0.93
N LEU A 81 -0.52 -11.47 1.10
CA LEU A 81 -1.75 -10.80 1.52
C LEU A 81 -2.87 -10.91 0.47
N ILE A 82 -2.55 -10.78 -0.82
CA ILE A 82 -3.53 -10.94 -1.91
C ILE A 82 -4.05 -12.38 -1.97
N ALA A 83 -3.17 -13.37 -1.82
CA ALA A 83 -3.58 -14.77 -1.75
C ALA A 83 -4.50 -15.04 -0.55
N ALA A 84 -4.21 -14.46 0.61
CA ALA A 84 -5.06 -14.58 1.79
C ALA A 84 -6.46 -13.96 1.56
N LEU A 85 -6.54 -12.78 0.94
CA LEU A 85 -7.80 -12.14 0.56
C LEU A 85 -8.61 -13.02 -0.42
N TRP A 86 -7.94 -13.57 -1.44
CA TRP A 86 -8.57 -14.45 -2.41
C TRP A 86 -9.16 -15.70 -1.74
N ASN A 87 -8.39 -16.34 -0.86
CA ASN A 87 -8.84 -17.53 -0.11
C ASN A 87 -9.99 -17.22 0.85
N ALA A 88 -10.10 -15.98 1.33
CA ALA A 88 -11.21 -15.50 2.14
C ALA A 88 -12.44 -15.08 1.31
N GLY A 89 -12.39 -15.20 -0.01
CA GLY A 89 -13.49 -14.80 -0.91
C GLY A 89 -13.62 -13.29 -1.12
N VAL A 90 -12.60 -12.51 -0.78
CA VAL A 90 -12.56 -11.06 -1.05
C VAL A 90 -12.09 -10.85 -2.49
N PRO A 91 -12.91 -10.26 -3.39
CA PRO A 91 -12.53 -10.07 -4.78
C PRO A 91 -11.41 -9.02 -4.89
N VAL A 92 -10.24 -9.46 -5.34
CA VAL A 92 -9.09 -8.58 -5.61
C VAL A 92 -9.04 -8.28 -7.11
N PRO A 93 -8.86 -7.00 -7.53
CA PRO A 93 -8.74 -6.66 -8.93
C PRO A 93 -7.57 -7.39 -9.62
N ASP A 94 -7.80 -7.95 -10.82
CA ASP A 94 -6.77 -8.70 -11.57
C ASP A 94 -5.46 -7.95 -11.75
N ARG A 95 -5.55 -6.62 -11.91
CA ARG A 95 -4.38 -5.75 -12.09
C ARG A 95 -3.48 -5.74 -10.86
N LEU A 96 -4.06 -5.79 -9.65
CA LEU A 96 -3.32 -5.92 -8.39
C LEU A 96 -2.69 -7.31 -8.28
N ASN A 97 -3.43 -8.34 -8.70
CA ASN A 97 -2.97 -9.72 -8.65
C ASN A 97 -1.71 -9.93 -9.52
N ARG A 98 -1.74 -9.44 -10.76
CA ARG A 98 -0.59 -9.49 -11.68
C ARG A 98 0.60 -8.67 -11.18
N ALA A 99 0.32 -7.54 -10.54
CA ALA A 99 1.36 -6.63 -10.09
C ALA A 99 2.12 -7.12 -8.86
N ALA A 100 1.47 -7.89 -7.98
CA ALA A 100 2.14 -8.51 -6.84
C ALA A 100 3.25 -9.48 -7.26
N SER A 101 3.08 -10.16 -8.40
CA SER A 101 4.11 -11.00 -9.01
C SER A 101 5.30 -10.20 -9.56
N HIS A 102 5.15 -8.90 -9.81
CA HIS A 102 6.24 -8.03 -10.27
C HIS A 102 7.19 -7.65 -9.13
N PHE A 103 6.69 -7.63 -7.89
CA PHE A 103 7.48 -7.25 -6.72
C PHE A 103 8.31 -8.39 -6.13
N SER A 104 8.03 -9.64 -6.49
CA SER A 104 8.74 -10.83 -5.98
C SER A 104 10.10 -11.10 -6.63
N GLY A 105 10.48 -10.34 -7.66
CA GLY A 105 11.75 -10.52 -8.40
C GLY A 105 12.65 -9.28 -8.37
N TRP A 106 12.43 -8.37 -7.42
CA TRP A 106 13.26 -7.17 -7.30
C TRP A 106 14.57 -7.54 -6.59
N ASP A 107 15.68 -7.42 -7.33
CA ASP A 107 17.03 -7.57 -6.82
C ASP A 107 17.63 -6.17 -6.65
N GLU A 108 18.07 -5.83 -5.43
CA GLU A 108 18.68 -4.52 -5.13
C GLU A 108 20.01 -4.34 -5.86
N ASP A 109 20.64 -5.43 -6.32
CA ASP A 109 21.88 -5.42 -7.08
C ASP A 109 21.67 -5.23 -8.60
N GLU A 110 20.43 -5.32 -9.11
CA GLU A 110 20.12 -5.11 -10.53
C GLU A 110 19.79 -3.62 -10.81
N PRO A 111 20.36 -3.00 -11.86
CA PRO A 111 20.05 -1.62 -12.19
C PRO A 111 18.56 -1.40 -12.47
N VAL A 112 17.96 -0.50 -11.69
CA VAL A 112 16.53 -0.17 -11.81
C VAL A 112 16.26 0.59 -13.09
N ARG A 113 15.32 0.08 -13.88
CA ARG A 113 14.79 0.77 -15.07
C ARG A 113 13.69 1.74 -14.67
N ILE A 114 13.65 2.92 -15.30
CA ILE A 114 12.64 3.94 -14.99
C ILE A 114 11.20 3.45 -15.22
N GLU A 115 11.02 2.51 -16.14
CA GLU A 115 9.74 1.85 -16.40
C GLU A 115 9.23 1.08 -15.16
N GLN A 116 10.13 0.41 -14.43
CA GLN A 116 9.77 -0.32 -13.21
C GLN A 116 9.25 0.63 -12.13
N TYR A 117 9.82 1.84 -12.06
CA TYR A 117 9.31 2.88 -11.17
C TYR A 117 7.89 3.30 -11.53
N TYR A 118 7.62 3.61 -12.79
CA TYR A 118 6.28 4.02 -13.23
C TYR A 118 5.24 2.91 -13.00
N GLU A 119 5.60 1.66 -13.29
CA GLU A 119 4.75 0.51 -13.01
C GLU A 119 4.47 0.38 -11.50
N SER A 120 5.50 0.48 -10.65
CA SER A 120 5.34 0.41 -9.20
C SER A 120 4.39 1.48 -8.66
N VAL A 121 4.54 2.73 -9.13
CA VAL A 121 3.65 3.84 -8.75
C VAL A 121 2.21 3.60 -9.22
N LEU A 122 2.04 3.09 -10.43
CA LEU A 122 0.72 2.78 -10.99
C LEU A 122 0.03 1.70 -10.15
N VAL A 123 0.74 0.63 -9.80
CA VAL A 123 0.21 -0.45 -8.97
C VAL A 123 -0.16 0.05 -7.58
N ALA A 124 0.72 0.83 -6.94
CA ALA A 124 0.44 1.46 -5.65
C ALA A 124 -0.81 2.35 -5.68
N THR A 125 -1.05 3.02 -6.82
CA THR A 125 -2.25 3.83 -7.03
C THR A 125 -3.51 2.97 -7.05
N GLU A 126 -3.49 1.85 -7.77
CA GLU A 126 -4.62 0.92 -7.83
C GLU A 126 -4.87 0.23 -6.48
N ALA A 127 -3.80 -0.13 -5.76
CA ALA A 127 -3.87 -0.68 -4.41
C ALA A 127 -4.61 0.24 -3.46
N ILE A 128 -4.28 1.53 -3.48
CA ILE A 128 -4.93 2.53 -2.64
C ILE A 128 -6.40 2.70 -3.02
N ARG A 129 -6.73 2.77 -4.32
CA ARG A 129 -8.14 2.87 -4.75
C ARG A 129 -8.97 1.67 -4.31
N PHE A 130 -8.41 0.47 -4.44
CA PHE A 130 -9.05 -0.74 -3.97
C PHE A 130 -9.26 -0.69 -2.44
N ALA A 131 -8.23 -0.30 -1.69
CA ALA A 131 -8.35 -0.18 -0.24
C ALA A 131 -9.33 0.91 0.19
N GLU A 132 -9.44 2.01 -0.54
CA GLU A 132 -10.45 3.05 -0.30
C GLU A 132 -11.87 2.50 -0.44
N GLN A 133 -12.12 1.66 -1.44
CA GLN A 133 -13.42 1.04 -1.66
C GLN A 133 -13.81 0.07 -0.55
N GLN A 134 -12.84 -0.66 0.03
CA GLN A 134 -13.11 -1.69 1.04
C GLN A 134 -13.07 -1.18 2.49
N VAL A 135 -12.29 -0.13 2.76
CA VAL A 135 -12.09 0.40 4.12
C VAL A 135 -13.02 1.57 4.44
N CYS A 136 -13.49 2.29 3.41
CA CYS A 136 -14.42 3.41 3.57
C CYS A 136 -15.87 3.09 3.19
N SER A 137 -16.18 1.84 2.82
CA SER A 137 -17.54 1.33 2.64
C SER A 137 -18.28 1.19 3.96
#